data_AF-A0A2N6LL37-F1
#
_entry.id   AF-A0A2N6LL37-F1
#
_cell.length_a   1.000
_cell.length_b   1.000
_cell.length_c   1.000
_cell.angle_alpha   90.00
_cell.angle_beta   90.00
_cell.angle_gamma   90.00
#
_symmetry.space_group_name_H-M   'P 1'
#
loop_
_entity.id
_entity.type
_entity.pdbx_description
1 polymer ?
#
loop_
_entity_poly.entity_id
_entity_poly.type
_entity_poly.pdbx_seq_one_letter_code
_entity_poly.pdbx_strand_id
1 'polypeptide(L)'
;MNESQSRVIAYLLVTVVNGLPTQAIAIPTDKTGEATESFSVTSPASVEDPMAQVTSVSQLRDVQPTDWAFSALQSLVERYGCIAGYPDGTYRGDRPLSRYEFAAGLNACLDRVNEFIATATSDLVTREDYMVYLNFPDLFAKGNLGGIYFGQPPKITSSDLPLGNNVPDYINTGLGRPGSQPGTTHHLEAFYRFRVTDNISVTPGIIHIWEPGHTPDSDSITIGVLRTSFTF
;
A
#
# COMPACT_ATOMS: atom_id res chain seq x y z
N MET A 1 -17.74 54.89 -3.04
CA MET A 1 -18.03 53.99 -4.18
C MET A 1 -16.70 53.40 -4.61
N ASN A 2 -16.35 52.21 -4.12
CA ASN A 2 -15.15 51.50 -4.58
C ASN A 2 -15.41 50.00 -4.46
N GLU A 3 -15.97 49.43 -5.53
CA GLU A 3 -16.10 47.98 -5.69
C GLU A 3 -14.71 47.39 -5.84
N SER A 4 -14.18 46.85 -4.74
CA SER A 4 -13.06 45.92 -4.79
C SER A 4 -13.57 44.64 -5.46
N GLN A 5 -13.33 44.52 -6.76
CA GLN A 5 -13.56 43.32 -7.55
C GLN A 5 -12.80 42.14 -6.94
N SER A 6 -13.43 41.40 -6.01
CA SER A 6 -12.94 40.11 -5.53
C SER A 6 -12.95 39.15 -6.69
N ARG A 7 -11.82 39.03 -7.38
CA ARG A 7 -11.61 38.03 -8.42
C ARG A 7 -11.56 36.67 -7.73
N VAL A 8 -12.62 35.87 -7.88
CA VAL A 8 -12.61 34.45 -7.50
C VAL A 8 -11.62 33.75 -8.43
N ILE A 9 -10.40 33.53 -7.96
CA ILE A 9 -9.40 32.74 -8.69
C ILE A 9 -9.65 31.28 -8.34
N ALA A 10 -10.30 30.56 -9.25
CA ALA A 10 -10.39 29.11 -9.19
C ALA A 10 -9.00 28.53 -9.49
N TYR A 11 -8.42 27.79 -8.55
CA TYR A 11 -7.23 27.00 -8.82
C TYR A 11 -7.67 25.58 -9.13
N LEU A 12 -7.54 25.20 -10.41
CA LEU A 12 -7.58 23.81 -10.83
C LEU A 12 -6.23 23.20 -10.49
N LEU A 13 -6.17 22.44 -9.40
CA LEU A 13 -5.01 21.62 -9.09
C LEU A 13 -5.35 20.21 -9.57
N VAL A 14 -5.10 19.93 -10.86
CA VAL A 14 -5.11 18.55 -11.35
C VAL A 14 -3.84 17.89 -10.84
N THR A 15 -3.89 17.32 -9.65
CA THR A 15 -3.02 16.17 -9.36
C THR A 15 -3.63 14.99 -10.08
N VAL A 16 -3.18 14.73 -11.32
CA VAL A 16 -3.26 13.37 -11.85
C VAL A 16 -2.30 12.59 -10.97
N VAL A 17 -2.82 11.97 -9.91
CA VAL A 17 -2.16 10.78 -9.38
C VAL A 17 -2.38 9.77 -10.49
N ASN A 18 -1.47 9.75 -11.48
CA ASN A 18 -1.41 8.64 -12.42
C ASN A 18 -1.30 7.44 -11.50
N GLY A 19 -2.30 6.56 -11.56
CA GLY A 19 -2.34 5.32 -10.79
C GLY A 19 -1.00 4.63 -10.96
N LEU A 20 -0.11 4.84 -9.99
CA LEU A 20 0.94 3.90 -9.75
C LEU A 20 0.16 2.66 -9.36
N PRO A 21 0.35 1.52 -10.04
CA PRO A 21 -0.24 0.27 -9.61
C PRO A 21 0.18 0.09 -8.15
N THR A 22 -0.74 0.40 -7.24
CA THR A 22 -0.44 0.31 -5.82
C THR A 22 -0.60 -1.15 -5.51
N GLN A 23 0.55 -1.78 -5.30
CA GLN A 23 0.64 -3.20 -4.96
C GLN A 23 -0.30 -3.48 -3.80
N ALA A 24 -1.07 -4.56 -3.91
CA ALA A 24 -1.88 -5.02 -2.80
C ALA A 24 -0.94 -5.27 -1.60
N ILE A 25 -1.15 -4.60 -0.47
CA ILE A 25 -0.74 -5.19 0.80
C ILE A 25 -1.72 -6.33 1.02
N ALA A 26 -1.30 -7.56 0.69
CA ALA A 26 -1.98 -8.73 1.20
C ALA A 26 -1.85 -8.65 2.73
N ILE A 27 -2.96 -8.43 3.44
CA ILE A 27 -2.98 -8.54 4.89
C ILE A 27 -2.59 -9.99 5.20
N PRO A 28 -1.44 -10.24 5.85
CA PRO A 28 -1.13 -11.58 6.31
C PRO A 28 -2.18 -11.90 7.38
N THR A 29 -2.97 -12.94 7.15
CA THR A 29 -3.83 -13.51 8.18
C THR A 29 -2.94 -14.23 9.19
N ASP A 30 -2.33 -13.49 10.11
CA ASP A 30 -2.13 -13.98 11.48
C ASP A 30 -1.79 -12.83 12.45
N LYS A 31 -2.34 -12.95 13.66
CA LYS A 31 -2.07 -12.20 14.89
C LYS A 31 -2.87 -10.94 15.16
N THR A 32 -4.16 -11.15 15.41
CA THR A 32 -4.85 -10.51 16.55
C THR A 32 -4.20 -10.95 17.85
N GLY A 33 -3.56 -10.02 18.57
CA GLY A 33 -3.05 -10.28 19.90
C GLY A 33 -2.14 -9.16 20.45
N GLU A 34 -2.74 -8.33 21.29
CA GLU A 34 -2.11 -7.42 22.27
C GLU A 34 -1.38 -6.16 21.78
N ALA A 35 -2.05 -5.04 22.05
CA ALA A 35 -1.45 -3.73 22.26
C ALA A 35 -0.40 -3.78 23.38
N THR A 36 0.67 -2.97 23.28
CA THR A 36 1.20 -2.12 24.38
C THR A 36 2.29 -1.17 23.82
N GLU A 37 2.01 0.12 23.96
CA GLU A 37 2.87 1.30 24.18
C GLU A 37 4.02 1.71 23.24
N SER A 38 3.97 3.02 22.98
CA SER A 38 4.96 3.93 22.41
C SER A 38 6.29 3.97 23.15
N PHE A 39 7.41 4.06 22.43
CA PHE A 39 8.55 4.90 22.83
C PHE A 39 9.32 5.37 21.59
N SER A 40 9.51 6.69 21.48
CA SER A 40 10.40 7.33 20.51
C SER A 40 11.82 7.36 21.07
N VAL A 41 12.85 6.96 20.32
CA VAL A 41 14.20 7.58 20.37
C VAL A 41 14.96 7.29 19.06
N THR A 42 15.20 8.35 18.30
CA THR A 42 16.48 8.76 17.66
C THR A 42 17.57 7.69 17.40
N SER A 43 17.89 7.50 16.12
CA SER A 43 19.17 6.96 15.59
C SER A 43 20.31 7.97 15.86
N PRO A 44 21.63 7.63 15.92
CA PRO A 44 22.27 6.47 15.28
C PRO A 44 23.36 5.77 16.11
N ALA A 45 23.39 4.44 16.03
CA ALA A 45 24.61 3.67 16.25
C ALA A 45 24.63 2.54 15.22
N SER A 46 25.68 2.51 14.42
CA SER A 46 26.04 1.44 13.49
C SER A 46 26.13 0.12 14.25
N VAL A 47 25.03 -0.62 14.27
CA VAL A 47 25.08 -2.07 14.43
C VAL A 47 25.55 -2.56 13.07
N GLU A 48 26.81 -2.95 12.98
CA GLU A 48 27.26 -3.83 11.90
C GLU A 48 26.33 -5.04 11.94
N ASP A 49 25.44 -5.14 10.95
CA ASP A 49 24.64 -6.33 10.72
C ASP A 49 25.61 -7.49 10.50
N PRO A 50 25.73 -8.45 11.43
CA PRO A 50 26.74 -9.50 11.34
C PRO A 50 26.41 -10.54 10.26
N MET A 51 25.45 -10.24 9.36
CA MET A 51 25.08 -11.07 8.22
C MET A 51 25.06 -10.23 6.94
N ALA A 52 26.18 -9.59 6.61
CA ALA A 52 26.43 -9.06 5.27
C ALA A 52 26.11 -10.14 4.23
N GLN A 53 25.07 -9.88 3.44
CA GLN A 53 24.48 -10.82 2.50
C GLN A 53 25.48 -11.14 1.38
N VAL A 54 25.96 -12.39 1.38
CA VAL A 54 26.79 -12.96 0.30
C VAL A 54 25.85 -13.31 -0.85
N THR A 55 26.06 -12.71 -2.01
CA THR A 55 25.09 -12.72 -3.13
C THR A 55 25.35 -13.82 -4.17
N SER A 56 26.34 -14.71 -3.99
CA SER A 56 26.50 -15.91 -4.84
C SER A 56 27.36 -17.02 -4.20
N VAL A 57 27.10 -18.30 -4.53
CA VAL A 57 27.88 -19.47 -4.04
C VAL A 57 29.35 -19.40 -4.43
N SER A 58 29.64 -18.79 -5.58
CA SER A 58 31.01 -18.56 -6.05
C SER A 58 31.84 -17.65 -5.14
N GLN A 59 31.23 -16.97 -4.18
CA GLN A 59 31.91 -16.16 -3.17
C GLN A 59 32.33 -17.00 -1.94
N LEU A 60 31.85 -18.25 -1.82
CA LEU A 60 32.21 -19.16 -0.74
C LEU A 60 33.56 -19.81 -1.05
N ARG A 61 34.56 -19.56 -0.22
CA ARG A 61 35.97 -19.93 -0.46
C ARG A 61 36.27 -21.41 -0.24
N ASP A 62 35.41 -22.11 0.49
CA ASP A 62 35.59 -23.48 0.98
C ASP A 62 34.68 -24.50 0.27
N VAL A 63 33.93 -24.07 -0.76
CA VAL A 63 33.04 -24.94 -1.53
C VAL A 63 33.57 -25.05 -2.96
N GLN A 64 33.91 -26.26 -3.40
CA GLN A 64 34.44 -26.53 -4.73
C GLN A 64 33.36 -27.11 -5.66
N PRO A 65 33.44 -26.87 -7.00
CA PRO A 65 32.49 -27.43 -7.97
C PRO A 65 32.44 -28.96 -8.00
N THR A 66 33.49 -29.63 -7.52
CA THR A 66 33.58 -31.09 -7.42
C THR A 66 32.91 -31.65 -6.17
N ASP A 67 32.53 -30.81 -5.21
CA ASP A 67 31.94 -31.26 -3.96
C ASP A 67 30.52 -31.76 -4.19
N TRP A 68 30.17 -32.86 -3.53
CA TRP A 68 28.83 -33.45 -3.63
C TRP A 68 27.72 -32.48 -3.21
N ALA A 69 28.01 -31.56 -2.29
CA ALA A 69 27.06 -30.57 -1.76
C ALA A 69 26.92 -29.32 -2.66
N PHE A 70 27.79 -29.15 -3.66
CA PHE A 70 27.86 -27.95 -4.50
C PHE A 70 26.51 -27.64 -5.16
N SER A 71 25.85 -28.64 -5.74
CA SER A 71 24.56 -28.47 -6.44
C SER A 71 23.42 -28.03 -5.52
N ALA A 72 23.39 -28.52 -4.28
CA ALA A 72 22.41 -28.14 -3.27
C ALA A 72 22.64 -26.69 -2.82
N LEU A 73 23.90 -26.33 -2.54
CA LEU A 73 24.28 -24.98 -2.14
C LEU A 73 24.00 -23.98 -3.26
N GLN A 74 24.33 -24.33 -4.51
CA GLN A 74 24.05 -23.52 -5.69
C GLN A 74 22.56 -23.16 -5.78
N SER A 75 21.69 -24.16 -5.61
CA SER A 75 20.24 -23.93 -5.62
C SER A 75 19.78 -23.01 -4.47
N LEU A 76 20.29 -23.22 -3.25
CA LEU A 76 19.88 -22.46 -2.07
C LEU A 76 20.27 -20.98 -2.12
N VAL A 77 21.44 -20.66 -2.67
CA VAL A 77 21.93 -19.28 -2.76
C VAL A 77 21.47 -18.59 -4.04
N GLU A 78 21.63 -19.22 -5.20
CA GLU A 78 21.35 -18.56 -6.48
C GLU A 78 19.84 -18.46 -6.76
N ARG A 79 19.04 -19.47 -6.35
CA ARG A 79 17.60 -19.48 -6.63
C ARG A 79 16.77 -18.91 -5.50
N TYR A 80 17.14 -19.21 -4.25
CA TYR A 80 16.33 -18.86 -3.08
C TYR A 80 16.94 -17.75 -2.21
N GLY A 81 18.20 -17.34 -2.45
CA GLY A 81 18.89 -16.33 -1.64
C GLY A 81 18.94 -16.65 -0.15
N CYS A 82 18.80 -17.92 0.21
CA CYS A 82 18.48 -18.35 1.58
C CYS A 82 19.71 -18.58 2.46
N ILE A 83 20.87 -18.78 1.85
CA ILE A 83 22.10 -19.08 2.56
C ILE A 83 23.10 -17.96 2.25
N ALA A 84 23.30 -17.09 3.22
CA ALA A 84 24.54 -16.33 3.32
C ALA A 84 25.53 -17.25 4.04
N GLY A 85 26.70 -17.50 3.47
CA GLY A 85 27.78 -18.12 4.24
C GLY A 85 28.12 -17.31 5.48
N TYR A 86 29.11 -17.74 6.24
CA TYR A 86 29.66 -16.94 7.32
C TYR A 86 30.23 -15.63 6.77
N PRO A 87 30.33 -14.56 7.58
CA PRO A 87 30.86 -13.25 7.15
C PRO A 87 32.29 -13.30 6.61
N ASP A 88 33.03 -14.35 6.91
CA ASP A 88 34.37 -14.62 6.38
C ASP A 88 34.36 -15.25 4.96
N GLY A 89 33.18 -15.42 4.36
CA GLY A 89 32.98 -16.00 3.05
C GLY A 89 33.17 -17.51 3.02
N THR A 90 32.85 -18.21 4.11
CA THR A 90 32.93 -19.69 4.19
C THR A 90 31.58 -20.32 4.48
N TYR A 91 31.39 -21.61 4.18
CA TYR A 91 30.20 -22.40 4.52
C TYR A 91 30.43 -23.31 5.74
N ARG A 92 31.68 -23.74 5.96
CA ARG A 92 32.16 -24.60 7.04
C ARG A 92 31.40 -25.93 7.14
N GLY A 93 31.27 -26.62 5.99
CA GLY A 93 30.52 -27.88 5.88
C GLY A 93 31.09 -29.07 6.66
N ASP A 94 32.39 -29.05 6.98
CA ASP A 94 33.08 -30.17 7.63
C ASP A 94 32.95 -30.20 9.16
N ARG A 95 32.34 -29.18 9.77
CA ARG A 95 32.13 -29.12 11.23
C ARG A 95 30.65 -29.27 11.58
N PRO A 96 30.35 -29.81 12.78
CA PRO A 96 28.98 -29.79 13.29
C PRO A 96 28.50 -28.34 13.49
N LEU A 97 27.26 -28.09 13.06
CA LEU A 97 26.56 -26.82 13.24
C LEU A 97 26.00 -26.72 14.67
N SER A 98 26.13 -25.56 15.32
CA SER A 98 25.45 -25.32 16.58
C SER A 98 23.96 -25.03 16.37
N ARG A 99 23.14 -25.27 17.40
CA ARG A 99 21.70 -24.96 17.36
C ARG A 99 21.42 -23.48 17.10
N TYR A 100 22.29 -22.59 17.59
CA TYR A 100 22.18 -21.15 17.39
C TYR A 100 22.49 -20.74 15.95
N GLU A 101 23.56 -21.30 15.37
CA GLU A 101 23.91 -21.03 13.96
C GLU A 101 22.83 -21.54 13.01
N PHE A 102 22.23 -22.71 13.31
CA PHE A 102 21.08 -23.21 12.56
C PHE A 102 19.88 -22.26 12.64
N ALA A 103 19.53 -21.79 13.84
CA ALA A 103 18.40 -20.88 14.04
C ALA A 103 18.59 -19.55 13.29
N ALA A 104 19.78 -18.96 13.35
CA ALA A 104 20.10 -17.73 12.64
C ALA A 104 20.02 -17.89 11.12
N GLY A 105 20.60 -18.97 10.58
CA GLY A 105 20.53 -19.26 9.14
C GLY A 105 19.12 -19.56 8.65
N LEU A 106 18.33 -20.30 9.44
CA LEU A 106 16.92 -20.57 9.12
C LEU A 106 16.09 -19.29 9.13
N ASN A 107 16.30 -18.41 10.13
CA ASN A 107 15.58 -17.14 10.21
C ASN A 107 15.85 -16.27 8.97
N ALA A 108 17.13 -16.11 8.59
CA ALA A 108 17.50 -15.36 7.40
C ALA A 108 16.90 -15.94 6.11
N CYS A 109 16.85 -17.27 5.97
CA CYS A 109 16.19 -17.90 4.83
C CYS A 109 14.67 -17.66 4.84
N LEU A 110 14.01 -17.77 6.00
CA LEU A 110 12.57 -17.52 6.11
C LEU A 110 12.23 -16.07 5.74
N ASP A 111 13.06 -15.10 6.14
CA ASP A 111 12.90 -13.70 5.76
C ASP A 111 12.96 -13.52 4.23
N ARG A 112 13.90 -14.20 3.56
CA ARG A 112 14.02 -14.16 2.09
C ARG A 112 12.85 -14.84 1.38
N VAL A 113 12.37 -15.97 1.89
CA VAL A 113 11.18 -16.65 1.35
C VAL A 113 9.94 -15.77 1.49
N ASN A 114 9.77 -15.11 2.64
CA ASN A 114 8.67 -14.18 2.86
C ASN A 114 8.72 -12.98 1.89
N GLU A 115 9.91 -12.45 1.61
CA GLU A 115 10.12 -11.39 0.62
C GLU A 115 9.76 -11.86 -0.80
N PHE A 116 10.22 -13.06 -1.22
CA PHE A 116 9.85 -13.63 -2.52
C PHE A 116 8.34 -13.84 -2.67
N ILE A 117 7.66 -14.30 -1.62
CA ILE A 117 6.20 -14.46 -1.63
C ILE A 117 5.51 -13.08 -1.74
N ALA A 118 5.98 -12.08 -1.01
CA ALA A 118 5.44 -10.73 -1.07
C ALA A 118 5.59 -10.11 -2.48
N THR A 119 6.75 -10.24 -3.11
CA THR A 119 6.98 -9.76 -4.49
C THR A 119 6.21 -10.56 -5.53
N ALA A 120 6.15 -11.90 -5.41
CA ALA A 120 5.41 -12.73 -6.36
C ALA A 120 3.89 -12.52 -6.29
N THR A 121 3.37 -12.08 -5.13
CA THR A 121 1.94 -11.81 -4.94
C THR A 121 1.56 -10.36 -5.29
N SER A 122 2.51 -9.42 -5.32
CA SER A 122 2.23 -8.02 -5.65
C SER A 122 1.79 -7.81 -7.09
N ASP A 123 2.32 -8.62 -8.02
CA ASP A 123 2.00 -8.55 -9.46
C ASP A 123 0.69 -9.26 -9.81
N LEU A 124 0.10 -10.00 -8.87
CA LEU A 124 -1.13 -10.73 -9.12
C LEU A 124 -2.38 -9.84 -9.13
N VAL A 125 -2.31 -8.60 -8.64
CA VAL A 125 -3.48 -7.71 -8.57
C VAL A 125 -3.11 -6.27 -8.91
N THR A 126 -3.61 -5.79 -10.04
CA THR A 126 -3.45 -4.39 -10.48
C THR A 126 -4.63 -3.56 -10.01
N ARG A 127 -4.38 -2.35 -9.50
CA ARG A 127 -5.42 -1.39 -9.08
C ARG A 127 -5.24 -0.03 -9.71
N GLU A 128 -6.36 0.65 -9.94
CA GLU A 128 -6.43 2.02 -10.43
C GLU A 128 -7.42 2.86 -9.62
N ASP A 129 -6.97 4.03 -9.18
CA ASP A 129 -7.74 5.09 -8.54
C ASP A 129 -7.36 6.45 -9.13
N TYR A 130 -8.27 7.42 -9.06
CA TYR A 130 -7.99 8.80 -9.42
C TYR A 130 -8.93 9.76 -8.69
N MET A 131 -8.51 11.01 -8.53
CA MET A 131 -9.35 12.08 -7.99
C MET A 131 -8.93 13.41 -8.61
N VAL A 132 -9.92 14.17 -9.06
CA VAL A 132 -9.77 15.53 -9.58
C VAL A 132 -10.61 16.46 -8.72
N TYR A 133 -10.05 17.60 -8.35
CA TYR A 133 -10.74 18.55 -7.49
C TYR A 133 -10.57 20.00 -7.95
N LEU A 134 -11.64 20.75 -7.71
CA LEU A 134 -11.70 22.19 -7.85
C LEU A 134 -11.96 22.79 -6.49
N ASN A 135 -11.10 23.72 -6.07
CA ASN A 135 -11.29 24.49 -4.85
C ASN A 135 -11.46 25.98 -5.19
N PHE A 136 -12.44 26.60 -4.54
CA PHE A 136 -12.83 27.99 -4.73
C PHE A 136 -12.64 28.73 -3.40
N PRO A 137 -11.43 29.25 -3.14
CA PRO A 137 -11.20 30.06 -1.94
C PRO A 137 -11.97 31.37 -2.03
N ASP A 138 -12.43 31.86 -0.89
CA ASP A 138 -13.22 33.09 -0.75
C ASP A 138 -14.49 33.13 -1.64
N LEU A 139 -15.05 31.95 -1.95
CA LEU A 139 -16.26 31.84 -2.75
C LEU A 139 -17.43 32.52 -2.02
N PHE A 140 -18.05 33.50 -2.69
CA PHE A 140 -19.11 34.40 -2.18
C PHE A 140 -18.77 35.31 -1.00
N ALA A 141 -17.90 34.90 -0.06
CA ALA A 141 -17.42 35.75 1.01
C ALA A 141 -16.00 35.38 1.46
N LYS A 142 -15.27 36.36 2.01
CA LYS A 142 -13.91 36.19 2.50
C LYS A 142 -13.86 35.18 3.66
N GLY A 143 -12.93 34.23 3.60
CA GLY A 143 -12.74 33.15 4.55
C GLY A 143 -13.54 31.88 4.24
N ASN A 144 -14.45 31.92 3.25
CA ASN A 144 -15.22 30.75 2.84
C ASN A 144 -14.45 29.89 1.83
N LEU A 145 -14.89 28.64 1.66
CA LEU A 145 -14.29 27.71 0.71
C LEU A 145 -15.38 26.84 0.10
N GLY A 146 -15.51 26.87 -1.23
CA GLY A 146 -16.27 25.86 -1.97
C GLY A 146 -15.35 24.81 -2.57
N GLY A 147 -15.81 23.58 -2.70
CA GLY A 147 -15.08 22.53 -3.40
C GLY A 147 -15.99 21.57 -4.16
N ILE A 148 -15.50 21.07 -5.29
CA ILE A 148 -16.14 20.00 -6.08
C ILE A 148 -15.07 18.98 -6.45
N TYR A 149 -15.23 17.75 -5.98
CA TYR A 149 -14.28 16.66 -6.11
C TYR A 149 -14.95 15.54 -6.90
N PHE A 150 -14.25 14.98 -7.89
CA PHE A 150 -14.73 13.85 -8.68
C PHE A 150 -13.61 12.83 -8.85
N GLY A 151 -13.90 11.57 -8.60
CA GLY A 151 -12.89 10.53 -8.70
C GLY A 151 -13.44 9.12 -8.70
N GLN A 152 -12.53 8.18 -8.60
CA GLN A 152 -12.77 6.75 -8.51
C GLN A 152 -11.94 6.20 -7.34
N PRO A 153 -12.57 5.51 -6.37
CA PRO A 153 -11.84 4.74 -5.37
C PRO A 153 -11.11 3.54 -6.02
N PRO A 154 -10.12 2.94 -5.34
CA PRO A 154 -9.32 1.84 -5.91
C PRO A 154 -10.14 0.71 -6.52
N LYS A 155 -10.05 0.58 -7.85
CA LYS A 155 -10.65 -0.49 -8.65
C LYS A 155 -9.59 -1.50 -9.04
N ILE A 156 -9.86 -2.80 -8.91
CA ILE A 156 -9.03 -3.86 -9.48
C ILE A 156 -9.23 -3.92 -11.00
N THR A 157 -8.16 -3.73 -11.78
CA THR A 157 -8.17 -3.77 -13.26
C THR A 157 -7.62 -5.07 -13.84
N SER A 158 -6.83 -5.83 -13.08
CA SER A 158 -6.49 -7.22 -13.39
C SER A 158 -6.23 -8.00 -12.11
N SER A 159 -6.56 -9.30 -12.11
CA SER A 159 -6.29 -10.20 -10.99
C SER A 159 -6.02 -11.62 -11.50
N ASP A 160 -4.86 -12.17 -11.17
CA ASP A 160 -4.44 -13.54 -11.50
C ASP A 160 -4.48 -14.45 -10.26
N LEU A 161 -5.21 -14.03 -9.22
CA LEU A 161 -5.38 -14.82 -8.01
C LEU A 161 -6.07 -16.17 -8.32
N PRO A 162 -5.60 -17.29 -7.72
CA PRO A 162 -6.28 -18.58 -7.82
C PRO A 162 -7.77 -18.47 -7.42
N LEU A 163 -8.61 -19.31 -8.05
CA LEU A 163 -10.07 -19.36 -7.78
C LEU A 163 -10.36 -19.29 -6.27
N GLY A 164 -11.14 -18.29 -5.85
CA GLY A 164 -11.58 -18.12 -4.46
C GLY A 164 -10.84 -17.07 -3.62
N ASN A 165 -9.78 -16.41 -4.14
CA ASN A 165 -9.02 -15.41 -3.38
C ASN A 165 -9.26 -13.94 -3.80
N ASN A 166 -10.05 -13.69 -4.85
CA ASN A 166 -10.39 -12.32 -5.26
C ASN A 166 -11.52 -11.76 -4.35
N VAL A 167 -11.13 -11.15 -3.24
CA VAL A 167 -12.04 -10.70 -2.17
C VAL A 167 -13.15 -9.76 -2.66
N PRO A 168 -12.93 -8.85 -3.63
CA PRO A 168 -14.01 -7.99 -4.13
C PRO A 168 -15.06 -8.70 -5.01
N ASP A 169 -14.74 -9.85 -5.61
CA ASP A 169 -15.69 -10.62 -6.43
C ASP A 169 -16.44 -11.69 -5.60
N TYR A 170 -15.89 -12.10 -4.45
CA TYR A 170 -16.54 -13.05 -3.53
C TYR A 170 -17.89 -12.52 -3.01
N ILE A 171 -17.98 -11.22 -2.71
CA ILE A 171 -19.20 -10.56 -2.22
C ILE A 171 -20.25 -10.34 -3.32
N ASN A 172 -19.85 -10.29 -4.59
CA ASN A 172 -20.77 -10.01 -5.71
C ASN A 172 -21.21 -11.26 -6.49
N THR A 173 -20.36 -12.29 -6.60
CA THR A 173 -20.66 -13.48 -7.43
C THR A 173 -20.47 -14.83 -6.74
N GLY A 174 -19.96 -14.86 -5.50
CA GLY A 174 -19.78 -16.07 -4.69
C GLY A 174 -18.64 -17.00 -5.13
N LEU A 175 -17.95 -16.69 -6.23
CA LEU A 175 -16.77 -17.42 -6.72
C LEU A 175 -15.76 -16.38 -7.19
N GLY A 176 -14.65 -16.17 -6.48
CA GLY A 176 -13.64 -15.20 -6.89
C GLY A 176 -13.05 -15.57 -8.26
N ARG A 177 -13.46 -14.86 -9.31
CA ARG A 177 -12.98 -15.05 -10.68
C ARG A 177 -11.69 -14.24 -10.89
N PRO A 178 -10.72 -14.78 -11.65
CA PRO A 178 -9.62 -13.99 -12.20
C PRO A 178 -10.17 -12.87 -13.09
N GLY A 179 -9.52 -11.70 -13.07
CA GLY A 179 -9.88 -10.55 -13.90
C GLY A 179 -10.18 -9.26 -13.14
N SER A 180 -10.73 -8.27 -13.87
CA SER A 180 -11.09 -6.95 -13.36
C SER A 180 -12.42 -6.96 -12.64
N GLN A 181 -12.67 -5.92 -11.83
CA GLN A 181 -14.02 -5.65 -11.32
C GLN A 181 -14.93 -5.16 -12.47
N PRO A 182 -16.18 -5.65 -12.56
CA PRO A 182 -17.05 -5.43 -13.72
C PRO A 182 -17.59 -4.00 -13.81
N GLY A 183 -17.88 -3.34 -12.67
CA GLY A 183 -18.38 -1.97 -12.61
C GLY A 183 -17.29 -0.94 -12.31
N THR A 184 -17.67 0.33 -12.30
CA THR A 184 -16.76 1.44 -12.01
C THR A 184 -17.42 2.42 -11.06
N THR A 185 -17.04 2.37 -9.78
CA THR A 185 -17.49 3.35 -8.82
C THR A 185 -16.95 4.72 -9.16
N HIS A 186 -17.86 5.68 -9.33
CA HIS A 186 -17.52 7.10 -9.39
C HIS A 186 -17.99 7.77 -8.11
N HIS A 187 -17.17 8.69 -7.60
CA HIS A 187 -17.43 9.47 -6.40
C HIS A 187 -17.42 10.94 -6.78
N LEU A 188 -18.56 11.61 -6.63
CA LEU A 188 -18.68 13.06 -6.68
C LEU A 188 -18.95 13.59 -5.26
N GLU A 189 -18.18 14.58 -4.84
CA GLU A 189 -18.43 15.34 -3.61
C GLU A 189 -18.47 16.83 -3.94
N ALA A 190 -19.45 17.54 -3.40
CA ALA A 190 -19.50 19.00 -3.45
C ALA A 190 -19.80 19.54 -2.05
N PHE A 191 -19.06 20.56 -1.62
CA PHE A 191 -19.24 21.15 -0.30
C PHE A 191 -19.01 22.65 -0.30
N TYR A 192 -19.52 23.31 0.74
CA TYR A 192 -19.31 24.74 0.95
C TYR A 192 -19.06 25.09 2.41
N ARG A 193 -17.81 25.34 2.77
CA ARG A 193 -17.48 25.80 4.12
C ARG A 193 -17.81 27.27 4.29
N PHE A 194 -18.82 27.55 5.09
CA PHE A 194 -19.14 28.88 5.57
C PHE A 194 -18.43 29.15 6.91
N ARG A 195 -17.65 30.22 6.95
CA ARG A 195 -17.02 30.72 8.17
C ARG A 195 -18.03 31.60 8.91
N VAL A 196 -18.60 31.08 9.99
CA VAL A 196 -19.59 31.81 10.81
C VAL A 196 -18.89 32.84 11.67
N THR A 197 -17.80 32.44 12.32
CA THR A 197 -16.93 33.31 13.13
C THR A 197 -15.47 32.89 12.94
N ASP A 198 -14.53 33.57 13.62
CA ASP A 198 -13.12 33.19 13.57
C ASP A 198 -12.85 31.77 14.12
N ASN A 199 -13.73 31.28 14.99
CA ASN A 199 -13.60 30.03 15.71
C ASN A 199 -14.61 28.95 15.29
N ILE A 200 -15.59 29.30 14.44
CA ILE A 200 -16.68 28.42 14.05
C ILE A 200 -16.84 28.42 12.53
N SER A 201 -16.80 27.23 11.95
CA SER A 201 -17.15 27.02 10.56
C SER A 201 -18.13 25.87 10.43
N VAL A 202 -18.97 25.95 9.41
CA VAL A 202 -19.91 24.88 9.09
C VAL A 202 -19.81 24.60 7.60
N THR A 203 -19.95 23.35 7.23
CA THR A 203 -19.74 22.85 5.88
C THR A 203 -20.88 21.89 5.56
N PRO A 204 -21.94 22.35 4.87
CA PRO A 204 -22.83 21.45 4.18
C PRO A 204 -22.10 20.87 2.96
N GLY A 205 -22.47 19.65 2.62
CA GLY A 205 -21.99 18.99 1.42
C GLY A 205 -22.96 17.92 0.96
N ILE A 206 -22.71 17.46 -0.26
CA ILE A 206 -23.39 16.34 -0.88
C ILE A 206 -22.34 15.41 -1.46
N ILE A 207 -22.53 14.13 -1.21
CA ILE A 207 -21.73 13.06 -1.79
C ILE A 207 -22.68 12.24 -2.64
N HIS A 208 -22.28 11.94 -3.88
CA HIS A 208 -23.01 11.08 -4.79
C HIS A 208 -22.07 10.01 -5.33
N ILE A 209 -22.50 8.75 -5.20
CA ILE A 209 -21.70 7.58 -5.55
C ILE A 209 -22.50 6.77 -6.57
N TRP A 210 -21.92 6.56 -7.75
CA TRP A 210 -22.45 5.65 -8.76
C TRP A 210 -21.79 4.28 -8.62
N GLU A 211 -22.55 3.23 -8.94
CA GLU A 211 -22.08 1.84 -8.95
C GLU A 211 -21.26 1.46 -7.71
N PRO A 212 -21.79 1.63 -6.48
CA PRO A 212 -21.05 1.38 -5.24
C PRO A 212 -20.42 -0.02 -5.22
N GLY A 213 -19.15 -0.08 -4.81
CA GLY A 213 -18.38 -1.34 -4.75
C GLY A 213 -17.96 -1.90 -6.11
N HIS A 214 -17.93 -1.06 -7.15
CA HIS A 214 -17.66 -1.44 -8.53
C HIS A 214 -18.68 -2.46 -9.06
N THR A 215 -19.94 -2.29 -8.68
CA THR A 215 -21.05 -3.18 -9.06
C THR A 215 -21.89 -2.52 -10.15
N PRO A 216 -21.87 -3.04 -11.38
CA PRO A 216 -22.61 -2.44 -12.49
C PRO A 216 -24.12 -2.50 -12.21
N ASP A 217 -24.85 -1.53 -12.75
CA ASP A 217 -26.32 -1.41 -12.64
C ASP A 217 -26.87 -1.32 -11.19
N SER A 218 -26.00 -1.11 -10.19
CA SER A 218 -26.42 -0.92 -8.80
C SER A 218 -26.93 0.51 -8.54
N ASP A 219 -27.87 0.63 -7.60
CA ASP A 219 -28.47 1.91 -7.25
C ASP A 219 -27.43 2.91 -6.72
N SER A 220 -27.47 4.13 -7.26
CA SER A 220 -26.60 5.21 -6.81
C SER A 220 -26.93 5.65 -5.38
N ILE A 221 -25.92 5.98 -4.60
CA ILE A 221 -26.07 6.46 -3.22
C ILE A 221 -25.86 7.98 -3.18
N THR A 222 -26.81 8.70 -2.60
CA THR A 222 -26.68 10.15 -2.33
C THR A 222 -26.70 10.40 -0.83
N ILE A 223 -25.71 11.14 -0.34
CA ILE A 223 -25.53 11.44 1.09
C ILE A 223 -25.46 12.95 1.26
N GLY A 224 -26.36 13.51 2.06
CA GLY A 224 -26.22 14.88 2.56
C GLY A 224 -25.33 14.89 3.80
N VAL A 225 -24.35 15.79 3.84
CA VAL A 225 -23.41 15.93 4.96
C VAL A 225 -23.53 17.34 5.53
N LEU A 226 -23.51 17.46 6.85
CA LEU A 226 -23.35 18.74 7.53
C LEU A 226 -22.27 18.59 8.61
N ARG A 227 -21.14 19.27 8.41
CA ARG A 227 -20.02 19.30 9.37
C ARG A 227 -19.98 20.65 10.05
N THR A 228 -19.77 20.67 11.36
CA THR A 228 -19.46 21.91 12.11
C THR A 228 -18.11 21.72 12.79
N SER A 229 -17.20 22.68 12.61
CA SER A 229 -15.86 22.66 13.18
C SER A 229 -15.64 23.86 14.10
N PHE A 230 -15.08 23.60 15.27
CA PHE A 230 -14.76 24.59 16.29
C PHE A 230 -13.24 24.59 16.52
N THR A 231 -12.63 25.77 16.63
CA THR A 231 -11.22 25.95 17.00
C THR A 231 -11.14 26.78 18.28
N PHE A 232 -10.46 26.27 19.29
CA PHE A 232 -10.31 26.87 20.61
C PHE A 232 -8.86 27.23 20.89
#